data_AF-A0AAV5TFN8-F1
#
_entry.id   AF-A0AAV5TFN8-F1
#
_cell.length_a   1.000
_cell.length_b   1.000
_cell.length_c   1.000
_cell.angle_alpha   90.00
_cell.angle_beta   90.00
_cell.angle_gamma   90.00
#
_symmetry.space_group_name_H-M   'P 1'
#
loop_
_entity.id
_entity.type
_entity.pdbx_description
1 polymer ?
#
loop_
_entity_poly.entity_id
_entity_poly.type
_entity_poly.pdbx_seq_one_letter_code
_entity_poly.pdbx_strand_id
1 'polypeptide(L)'
;TFGIITASCRYLITGILDMVEMLFAEFTTFSKEEQWKLAVRFYDRFFMFDACYRAEKIFPDELNKAMVAYSAYVSVDVADHFFDDCPNQANIEEAQRSFMKFMNMLLPSSRVAIPKANLDESEFLALIVLIFWFSDCLQMRDEIVKIGERYR
;
A
#
# COMPACT_ATOMS: atom_id res chain seq x y z
N THR A 1 -11.10 12.56 2.67
CA THR A 1 -10.18 13.72 2.77
C THR A 1 -8.89 13.29 3.44
N PHE A 2 -7.88 14.14 3.48
CA PHE A 2 -6.52 13.87 3.94
C PHE A 2 -6.48 13.32 5.37
N GLY A 3 -7.30 13.86 6.28
CA GLY A 3 -7.35 13.42 7.68
C GLY A 3 -7.75 11.96 7.84
N ILE A 4 -8.82 11.53 7.14
CA ILE A 4 -9.33 10.15 7.19
C ILE A 4 -8.30 9.16 6.65
N ILE A 5 -7.65 9.50 5.53
CA ILE A 5 -6.66 8.60 4.91
C ILE A 5 -5.42 8.51 5.80
N THR A 6 -4.96 9.65 6.34
CA THR A 6 -3.83 9.66 7.28
C THR A 6 -4.10 8.77 8.50
N ALA A 7 -5.29 8.84 9.08
CA ALA A 7 -5.68 7.96 10.19
C ALA A 7 -5.72 6.48 9.74
N SER A 8 -6.30 6.20 8.58
CA SER A 8 -6.41 4.84 8.01
C SER A 8 -5.03 4.22 7.72
N CYS A 9 -4.10 4.99 7.17
CA CYS A 9 -2.72 4.56 6.94
C CYS A 9 -2.00 4.20 8.25
N ARG A 10 -2.27 4.94 9.34
CA ARG A 10 -1.71 4.62 10.67
C ARG A 10 -2.28 3.32 11.23
N TYR A 11 -3.56 3.04 11.03
CA TYR A 11 -4.13 1.75 11.43
C TYR A 11 -3.56 0.61 10.59
N LEU A 12 -3.40 0.84 9.28
CA LEU A 12 -2.85 -0.15 8.37
C LEU A 12 -1.41 -0.53 8.74
N ILE A 13 -0.52 0.44 9.02
CA ILE A 13 0.87 0.13 9.36
C ILE A 13 0.97 -0.68 10.67
N THR A 14 0.10 -0.42 11.65
CA THR A 14 0.03 -1.23 12.88
C THR A 14 -0.47 -2.64 12.56
N GLY A 15 -1.54 -2.78 11.78
CA GLY A 15 -2.04 -4.09 11.37
C GLY A 15 -1.02 -4.89 10.53
N ILE A 16 -0.19 -4.21 9.73
CA ILE A 16 0.91 -4.84 9.01
C ILE A 16 1.92 -5.44 9.98
N LEU A 17 2.33 -4.69 11.02
CA LEU A 17 3.28 -5.18 12.02
C LEU A 17 2.74 -6.42 12.75
N ASP A 18 1.48 -6.37 13.20
CA ASP A 18 0.83 -7.51 13.85
C ASP A 18 0.74 -8.73 12.92
N MET A 19 0.36 -8.51 11.66
CA MET A 19 0.26 -9.56 10.65
C MET A 19 1.61 -10.23 10.40
N VAL A 20 2.69 -9.46 10.22
CA VAL A 20 4.01 -10.03 9.87
C VAL A 20 4.66 -10.73 11.06
N GLU A 21 4.40 -10.29 12.29
CA GLU A 21 4.79 -11.03 13.50
C GLU A 21 4.09 -12.40 13.60
N MET A 22 2.83 -12.49 13.16
CA MET A 22 2.10 -13.76 13.10
C MET A 22 2.54 -14.68 11.95
N LEU A 23 2.90 -14.10 10.80
CA LEU A 23 3.27 -14.85 9.60
C LEU A 23 4.73 -15.34 9.61
N PHE A 24 5.64 -14.58 10.22
CA PHE A 24 7.08 -14.81 10.13
C PHE A 24 7.72 -14.80 11.52
N ALA A 25 7.97 -15.98 12.08
CA ALA A 25 8.58 -16.11 13.41
C ALA A 25 9.93 -15.37 13.51
N GLU A 26 10.72 -15.39 12.44
CA GLU A 26 12.01 -14.71 12.35
C GLU A 26 11.91 -13.20 12.48
N PHE A 27 10.78 -12.59 12.09
CA PHE A 27 10.59 -11.15 12.14
C PHE A 27 10.77 -10.60 13.57
N THR A 28 10.30 -11.36 14.57
CA THR A 28 10.43 -11.00 15.99
C THR A 28 11.87 -10.96 16.49
N THR A 29 12.81 -11.59 15.77
CA THR A 29 14.24 -11.61 16.09
C THR A 29 15.00 -10.40 15.55
N PHE A 30 14.39 -9.64 14.63
CA PHE A 30 15.02 -8.45 14.04
C PHE A 30 15.00 -7.26 15.01
N SER A 31 15.92 -6.32 14.81
CA SER A 31 15.88 -5.06 15.53
C SER A 31 14.61 -4.27 15.16
N LYS A 32 14.17 -3.37 16.06
CA LYS A 32 13.00 -2.51 15.79
C LYS A 32 13.17 -1.64 14.55
N GLU A 33 14.40 -1.22 14.26
CA GLU A 33 14.71 -0.47 13.04
C GLU A 33 14.50 -1.33 11.78
N GLU A 34 14.98 -2.58 11.79
CA GLU A 34 14.80 -3.51 10.68
C GLU A 34 13.34 -3.91 10.47
N GLN A 35 12.62 -4.18 11.56
CA GLN A 35 11.17 -4.44 11.53
C GLN A 35 10.43 -3.27 10.89
N TRP A 36 10.70 -2.06 11.34
CA TRP A 36 10.10 -0.84 10.81
C TRP A 36 10.43 -0.64 9.33
N LYS A 37 11.69 -0.84 8.94
CA LYS A 37 12.15 -0.67 7.57
C LYS A 37 11.48 -1.65 6.61
N LEU A 38 11.30 -2.91 7.01
CA LEU A 38 10.53 -3.90 6.23
C LEU A 38 9.06 -3.49 6.13
N ALA A 39 8.43 -3.15 7.27
CA ALA A 39 7.00 -2.82 7.31
C ALA A 39 6.64 -1.61 6.44
N VAL A 40 7.43 -0.52 6.50
CA VAL A 40 7.21 0.67 5.67
C VAL A 40 7.39 0.36 4.19
N ARG A 41 8.37 -0.47 3.84
CA ARG A 41 8.64 -0.84 2.45
C ARG A 41 7.60 -1.76 1.86
N PHE A 42 7.10 -2.69 2.67
CA PHE A 42 5.93 -3.48 2.32
C PHE A 42 4.72 -2.58 2.13
N TYR A 43 4.44 -1.67 3.08
CA TYR A 43 3.34 -0.72 3.01
C TYR A 43 3.32 0.08 1.70
N ASP A 44 4.47 0.64 1.29
CA ASP A 44 4.58 1.45 0.05
C ASP A 44 4.08 0.72 -1.19
N ARG A 45 4.28 -0.60 -1.26
CA ARG A 45 3.88 -1.44 -2.41
C ARG A 45 2.50 -2.04 -2.23
N PHE A 46 2.22 -2.52 -1.02
CA PHE A 46 0.98 -3.19 -0.67
C PHE A 46 -0.22 -2.25 -0.75
N PHE A 47 -0.07 -1.02 -0.26
CA PHE A 47 -1.18 -0.07 -0.13
C PHE A 47 -1.97 0.10 -1.43
N MET A 48 -1.28 0.36 -2.55
CA MET A 48 -1.95 0.56 -3.83
C MET A 48 -2.38 -0.74 -4.49
N PHE A 49 -1.62 -1.81 -4.30
CA PHE A 49 -1.98 -3.12 -4.83
C PHE A 49 -3.30 -3.62 -4.23
N ASP A 50 -3.42 -3.62 -2.90
CA ASP A 50 -4.65 -3.98 -2.18
C ASP A 50 -5.81 -3.03 -2.52
N ALA A 51 -5.57 -1.72 -2.53
CA ALA A 51 -6.60 -0.74 -2.84
C ALA A 51 -7.21 -0.95 -4.24
N CYS A 52 -6.39 -1.30 -5.24
CA CYS A 52 -6.86 -1.60 -6.59
C CYS A 52 -7.50 -2.98 -6.71
N TYR A 53 -6.99 -3.98 -5.99
CA TYR A 53 -7.57 -5.33 -5.92
C TYR A 53 -8.98 -5.31 -5.32
N ARG A 54 -9.17 -4.62 -4.20
CA ARG A 54 -10.49 -4.45 -3.58
C ARG A 54 -11.43 -3.61 -4.45
N ALA A 55 -10.91 -2.55 -5.09
CA ALA A 55 -11.71 -1.75 -6.01
C ALA A 55 -12.18 -2.54 -7.23
N GLU A 56 -11.46 -3.57 -7.67
CA GLU A 56 -11.89 -4.41 -8.81
C GLU A 56 -13.16 -5.19 -8.49
N LYS A 57 -13.27 -5.66 -7.25
CA LYS A 57 -14.44 -6.41 -6.79
C LYS A 57 -15.65 -5.51 -6.52
N ILE A 58 -15.42 -4.26 -6.14
CA ILE A 58 -16.48 -3.32 -5.72
C ILE A 58 -16.92 -2.38 -6.85
N PHE A 59 -15.98 -1.94 -7.69
CA PHE A 59 -16.15 -0.94 -8.75
C PHE A 59 -15.46 -1.38 -10.06
N PRO A 60 -15.84 -2.53 -10.65
CA PRO A 60 -15.15 -3.11 -11.81
C PRO A 60 -15.07 -2.15 -13.00
N ASP A 61 -16.12 -1.34 -13.22
CA ASP A 61 -16.22 -0.43 -14.36
C ASP A 61 -15.68 0.99 -14.09
N GLU A 62 -15.30 1.29 -12.84
CA GLU A 62 -14.85 2.64 -12.43
C GLU A 62 -13.34 2.65 -12.15
N LEU A 63 -12.56 2.71 -13.24
CA LEU A 63 -11.09 2.68 -13.21
C LEU A 63 -10.45 3.89 -12.51
N ASN A 64 -11.23 4.92 -12.21
CA ASN A 64 -10.79 6.11 -11.48
C ASN A 64 -11.01 5.99 -9.96
N LYS A 65 -11.46 4.82 -9.45
CA LYS A 65 -11.65 4.56 -8.01
C LYS A 65 -10.64 3.58 -7.44
N ALA A 66 -10.19 3.83 -6.20
CA ALA A 66 -9.41 2.91 -5.38
C ALA A 66 -9.85 2.91 -3.93
N MET A 67 -9.80 1.75 -3.28
CA MET A 67 -10.16 1.58 -1.87
C MET A 67 -8.98 1.93 -0.95
N VAL A 68 -8.78 3.21 -0.65
CA VAL A 68 -7.65 3.69 0.19
C VAL A 68 -7.81 3.44 1.69
N ALA A 69 -8.97 2.99 2.14
CA ALA A 69 -9.20 2.50 3.48
C ALA A 69 -10.16 1.30 3.46
N TYR A 70 -10.44 0.72 4.63
CA TYR A 70 -11.35 -0.42 4.75
C TYR A 70 -12.74 -0.12 4.16
N SER A 71 -13.32 1.03 4.52
CA SER A 71 -14.66 1.45 4.11
C SER A 71 -14.67 2.76 3.30
N ALA A 72 -13.52 3.23 2.80
CA ALA A 72 -13.42 4.47 2.05
C ALA A 72 -12.67 4.27 0.74
N TYR A 73 -13.12 4.99 -0.28
CA TYR A 73 -12.47 5.07 -1.58
C TYR A 73 -12.09 6.51 -1.91
N VAL A 74 -11.19 6.66 -2.88
CA VAL A 74 -10.90 7.93 -3.56
C VAL A 74 -11.31 7.83 -5.01
N SER A 75 -11.81 8.93 -5.56
CA SER A 75 -11.99 9.14 -6.99
C SER A 75 -11.33 10.45 -7.40
N VAL A 76 -11.20 10.68 -8.71
CA VAL A 76 -10.70 11.96 -9.24
C VAL A 76 -11.55 13.13 -8.75
N ASP A 77 -12.85 12.90 -8.51
CA ASP A 77 -13.81 13.95 -8.11
C ASP A 77 -13.52 14.56 -6.73
N VAL A 78 -12.84 13.82 -5.85
CA VAL A 78 -12.50 14.31 -4.49
C VAL A 78 -11.13 14.97 -4.41
N ALA A 79 -10.40 15.07 -5.52
CA ALA A 79 -9.02 15.53 -5.52
C ALA A 79 -8.87 17.01 -5.16
N ASP A 80 -9.79 17.86 -5.63
CA ASP A 80 -9.78 19.31 -5.33
C ASP A 80 -9.96 19.57 -3.83
N HIS A 81 -10.82 18.77 -3.18
CA HIS A 81 -11.16 18.88 -1.76
C HIS A 81 -10.35 17.94 -0.86
N PHE A 82 -9.36 17.23 -1.42
CA PHE A 82 -8.66 16.19 -0.68
C PHE A 82 -7.92 16.77 0.54
N PHE A 83 -7.31 17.94 0.38
CA PHE A 83 -6.44 18.57 1.37
C PHE A 83 -7.14 19.62 2.25
N ASP A 84 -8.47 19.76 2.15
CA ASP A 84 -9.25 20.77 2.89
C ASP A 84 -9.10 20.61 4.42
N ASP A 85 -8.86 19.40 4.91
CA ASP A 85 -8.62 19.08 6.32
C ASP A 85 -7.12 18.84 6.65
N CYS A 86 -6.19 19.23 5.77
CA CYS A 86 -4.76 19.13 6.03
C CYS A 86 -4.31 20.22 7.03
N PRO A 87 -3.70 19.86 8.18
CA PRO A 87 -3.26 20.87 9.15
C PRO A 87 -2.08 21.71 8.65
N ASN A 88 -1.31 21.18 7.70
CA ASN A 88 -0.21 21.90 7.07
C ASN A 88 -0.64 22.41 5.69
N GLN A 89 -0.78 23.73 5.58
CA GLN A 89 -1.21 24.39 4.35
C GLN A 89 -0.04 24.79 3.43
N ALA A 90 1.20 24.55 3.84
CA ALA A 90 2.36 24.81 3.00
C ALA A 90 2.36 23.89 1.77
N ASN A 91 2.56 24.47 0.58
CA ASN A 91 2.67 23.77 -0.71
C ASN A 91 1.45 22.93 -1.11
N ILE A 92 0.24 23.23 -0.63
CA ILE A 92 -0.96 22.48 -0.99
C ILE A 92 -1.19 22.44 -2.50
N GLU A 93 -0.94 23.54 -3.22
CA GLU A 93 -1.12 23.56 -4.68
C GLU A 93 -0.21 22.55 -5.41
N GLU A 94 1.01 22.35 -4.91
CA GLU A 94 1.92 21.33 -5.45
C GLU A 94 1.50 19.92 -5.04
N ALA A 95 1.06 19.74 -3.80
CA ALA A 95 0.52 18.48 -3.32
C ALA A 95 -0.74 18.05 -4.10
N GLN A 96 -1.67 18.98 -4.35
CA GLN A 96 -2.86 18.79 -5.18
C GLN A 96 -2.48 18.42 -6.62
N ARG A 97 -1.55 19.13 -7.25
CA ARG A 97 -1.07 18.79 -8.60
C ARG A 97 -0.45 17.39 -8.65
N SER A 98 0.35 17.02 -7.65
CA SER A 98 0.97 15.71 -7.57
C SER A 98 -0.06 14.61 -7.34
N PHE A 99 -1.04 14.85 -6.46
CA PHE A 99 -2.14 13.94 -6.21
C PHE A 99 -3.02 13.76 -7.45
N MET A 100 -3.35 14.83 -8.17
CA MET A 100 -4.08 14.78 -9.44
C MET A 100 -3.32 13.99 -10.51
N LYS A 101 -2.00 14.20 -10.61
CA LYS A 101 -1.15 13.43 -11.53
C LYS A 101 -1.20 11.93 -11.20
N PHE A 102 -1.14 11.59 -9.93
CA PHE A 102 -1.27 10.21 -9.45
C PHE A 102 -2.64 9.62 -9.80
N MET A 103 -3.72 10.33 -9.52
CA MET A 103 -5.10 9.89 -9.76
C MET A 103 -5.42 9.72 -11.25
N ASN A 104 -4.83 10.54 -12.12
CA ASN A 104 -5.09 10.49 -13.56
C ASN A 104 -4.20 9.51 -14.34
N MET A 105 -3.04 9.13 -13.80
CA MET A 105 -2.10 8.26 -14.51
C MET A 105 -1.88 6.93 -13.82
N LEU A 106 -1.41 6.96 -12.57
CA LEU A 106 -0.98 5.74 -11.90
C LEU A 106 -2.19 4.86 -11.56
N LEU A 107 -3.24 5.47 -11.01
CA LEU A 107 -4.44 4.73 -10.60
C LEU A 107 -5.09 3.96 -11.76
N PRO A 108 -5.44 4.57 -12.92
CA PRO A 108 -6.04 3.82 -14.02
C PRO A 108 -5.13 2.69 -14.54
N SER A 109 -3.81 2.93 -14.60
CA SER A 109 -2.87 1.90 -15.05
C SER A 109 -2.84 0.69 -14.11
N SER A 110 -2.88 0.93 -12.79
CA SER A 110 -2.98 -0.14 -11.79
C SER A 110 -4.32 -0.87 -11.88
N ARG A 111 -5.44 -0.14 -12.05
CA ARG A 111 -6.78 -0.73 -12.18
C ARG A 111 -6.91 -1.60 -13.44
N VAL A 112 -6.18 -1.30 -14.52
CA VAL A 112 -6.10 -2.16 -15.72
C VAL A 112 -5.21 -3.39 -15.52
N ALA A 113 -4.19 -3.31 -14.66
CA ALA A 113 -3.24 -4.40 -14.44
C ALA A 113 -3.82 -5.52 -13.56
N ILE A 114 -4.61 -5.17 -12.53
CA ILE A 114 -5.21 -6.13 -11.59
C ILE A 114 -6.03 -7.23 -12.28
N PRO A 115 -7.05 -6.92 -13.12
CA PRO A 115 -7.86 -7.97 -13.75
C PRO A 115 -7.05 -8.81 -14.74
N LYS A 116 -5.99 -8.25 -15.35
CA LYS A 116 -5.07 -9.01 -16.22
C LYS A 116 -4.23 -10.02 -15.46
N ALA A 117 -3.88 -9.72 -14.21
CA ALA A 117 -3.19 -10.66 -13.35
C ALA A 117 -4.11 -11.83 -12.96
N ASN A 118 -5.43 -11.63 -12.95
CA ASN A 118 -6.46 -12.63 -12.71
C ASN A 118 -6.17 -13.53 -11.50
N LEU A 119 -5.69 -12.90 -10.42
CA LEU A 119 -5.30 -13.59 -9.20
C LEU A 119 -6.53 -14.11 -8.47
N ASP A 120 -6.51 -15.39 -8.11
CA ASP A 120 -7.42 -15.92 -7.10
C ASP A 120 -7.03 -15.43 -5.69
N GLU A 121 -7.78 -15.84 -4.67
CA GLU A 121 -7.52 -15.44 -3.29
C GLU A 121 -6.20 -16.00 -2.75
N SER A 122 -5.84 -17.22 -3.12
CA SER A 122 -4.59 -17.85 -2.68
C SER A 122 -3.38 -17.20 -3.34
N GLU A 123 -3.49 -16.87 -4.62
CA GLU A 123 -2.45 -16.16 -5.39
C GLU A 123 -2.27 -14.73 -4.89
N PHE A 124 -3.37 -14.04 -4.53
CA PHE A 124 -3.30 -12.72 -3.88
C PHE A 124 -2.54 -12.78 -2.56
N LEU A 125 -2.84 -13.76 -1.70
CA LEU A 125 -2.15 -13.96 -0.41
C LEU A 125 -0.68 -14.35 -0.60
N ALA A 126 -0.38 -15.22 -1.57
CA ALA A 126 1.00 -15.58 -1.91
C ALA A 126 1.80 -14.35 -2.37
N LEU A 127 1.19 -13.49 -3.18
CA LEU A 127 1.83 -12.27 -3.65
C LEU A 127 2.10 -11.27 -2.51
N ILE A 128 1.24 -11.21 -1.49
CA ILE A 128 1.50 -10.42 -0.27
C ILE A 128 2.79 -10.86 0.41
N VAL A 129 3.01 -12.17 0.56
CA VAL A 129 4.23 -12.73 1.16
C VAL A 129 5.46 -12.35 0.32
N LEU A 130 5.35 -12.47 -1.00
CA LEU A 130 6.43 -12.07 -1.91
C LEU A 130 6.73 -10.57 -1.85
N ILE A 131 5.71 -9.70 -1.80
CA ILE A 131 5.89 -8.25 -1.69
C ILE A 131 6.60 -7.88 -0.38
N PHE A 132 6.28 -8.58 0.72
CA PHE A 132 6.92 -8.34 2.01
C PHE A 132 8.41 -8.67 1.98
N TRP A 133 8.77 -9.83 1.42
CA TRP A 133 10.15 -10.28 1.31
C TRP A 133 10.90 -9.73 0.10
N PHE A 134 10.28 -8.86 -0.69
CA PHE A 134 10.96 -8.14 -1.75
C PHE A 134 11.86 -7.05 -1.14
N SER A 135 12.98 -7.47 -0.54
CA SER A 135 13.96 -6.60 0.10
C SER A 135 15.01 -6.05 -0.86
N ASP A 136 14.88 -6.33 -2.16
CA ASP A 136 15.80 -5.82 -3.16
C ASP A 136 15.80 -4.29 -3.07
N CYS A 137 16.98 -3.71 -2.88
CA CYS A 137 17.24 -2.30 -2.59
C CYS A 137 17.22 -1.86 -1.12
N LEU A 138 17.05 -2.75 -0.15
CA LEU A 138 17.27 -2.42 1.27
C LEU A 138 18.68 -2.79 1.70
N GLN A 139 19.43 -1.81 2.20
CA GLN A 139 20.64 -2.07 2.98
C GLN A 139 20.22 -2.78 4.27
N MET A 140 20.13 -4.10 4.23
CA MET A 140 19.79 -4.98 5.34
C MET A 140 20.98 -5.90 5.61
N ARG A 141 21.02 -6.49 6.81
CA ARG A 141 21.98 -7.56 7.10
C ARG A 141 21.73 -8.75 6.16
N ASP A 142 22.80 -9.41 5.73
CA ASP A 142 22.75 -10.58 4.84
C ASP A 142 21.83 -11.69 5.36
N GLU A 143 21.72 -11.85 6.67
CA GLU A 143 20.83 -12.82 7.32
C GLU A 143 19.36 -12.57 6.95
N ILE A 144 18.92 -11.31 6.96
CA ILE A 144 17.54 -10.93 6.64
C ILE A 144 17.26 -11.19 5.15
N VAL A 145 18.23 -10.85 4.29
CA VAL A 145 18.12 -11.12 2.85
C VAL A 145 17.99 -12.62 2.59
N LYS A 146 18.85 -13.44 3.22
CA LYS A 146 18.78 -14.91 3.12
C LYS A 146 17.46 -15.48 3.65
N ILE A 147 16.90 -14.90 4.70
CA ILE A 147 15.58 -15.29 5.20
C ILE A 147 14.52 -15.03 4.13
N GLY A 148 14.52 -13.84 3.52
CA GLY A 148 13.59 -13.46 2.47
C GLY A 148 13.66 -14.34 1.22
N GLU A 149 14.87 -14.76 0.81
CA GLU A 149 15.06 -15.70 -0.31
C GLU A 149 14.39 -17.06 -0.09
N ARG A 150 14.14 -17.49 1.15
CA ARG A 150 13.42 -18.76 1.41
C ARG A 150 11.93 -18.68 1.11
N TYR A 151 11.39 -17.47 1.02
CA TYR A 151 9.98 -17.21 0.73
C TYR A 151 9.74 -16.79 -0.73
N ARG A 152 10.80 -16.60 -1.52
CA ARG A 152 10.75 -16.33 -2.96
C ARG A 152 10.90 -17.62 -3.76
#